data_AF-A0A8S1S134-F1
#
_entry.id   AF-A0A8S1S134-F1
#
_cell.length_a   1.000
_cell.length_b   1.000
_cell.length_c   1.000
_cell.angle_alpha   90.00
_cell.angle_beta   90.00
_cell.angle_gamma   90.00
#
_symmetry.space_group_name_H-M   'P 1'
#
loop_
_entity.id
_entity.type
_entity.pdbx_description
1 polymer ?
#
loop_
_entity_poly.entity_id
_entity_poly.type
_entity_poly.pdbx_seq_one_letter_code
_entity_poly.pdbx_strand_id
1 'polypeptide(L)'
;MYPRQLKKQDKQKQSSNISDFILNKLLSEFGQKPIDKELITCYVRDYTSKYSSFNESGVRALKAEIQEAVKKQQIEKEAIIKTLKQQSNSQQLQNMGDKQKNENNSKQTTKTLTQGLEQQNTQRRNNPPEIPRLDSLASDNKQKSVYQLDDDEQDEWAAIIKYDTALYQKEQEERKQKDLQLRQKLKDDLDKQLKEKAELKKEEALKEAKFIQLNQQRKEEFEQFEKQKKEQIKLKQLEEKKLRDEQVQQEKHKKREHQKQSKLQDDEMLQQLKSEISRESQELNKKRQQQKDKFQQILKENEQLRQKAQEELRLQKDNDTKLQQQQLQKLIQDDEKREQQKRDRDEKIKQFMSNYSHQVLTKQKQNEENEGKYMLEQLKKQEEYDRQQQQFKKQKEKEKMDLVKQQLQLQIEQKQQKKLSEEEEQKLLLLQQKLELMNYAQKEKEKQLYVKNNYKQNQEDIKKQIEQSRNKSAHEKMTNLELLHNKSILRNIAEEQVAKTKFRKVNVSMK
;
A
#
# COMPACT_ATOMS: atom_id res chain seq x y z
N MET A 1 -21.17 42.75 -31.73
CA MET A 1 -20.60 42.27 -30.44
C MET A 1 -19.78 41.01 -30.72
N TYR A 2 -18.47 41.05 -30.45
CA TYR A 2 -17.55 39.95 -30.76
C TYR A 2 -17.68 38.76 -29.79
N PRO A 3 -17.41 37.52 -30.25
CA PRO A 3 -17.50 36.32 -29.44
C PRO A 3 -16.27 36.19 -28.53
N ARG A 4 -16.45 36.44 -27.23
CA ARG A 4 -15.37 36.36 -26.22
C ARG A 4 -15.10 34.96 -25.66
N GLN A 5 -15.96 33.97 -25.97
CA GLN A 5 -15.88 32.64 -25.33
C GLN A 5 -15.08 31.59 -26.12
N LEU A 6 -14.95 31.71 -27.45
CA LEU A 6 -14.13 30.80 -28.27
C LEU A 6 -12.62 30.92 -27.96
N LYS A 7 -12.13 32.13 -27.63
CA LYS A 7 -10.70 32.39 -27.38
C LYS A 7 -10.12 31.70 -26.13
N LYS A 8 -10.93 31.21 -25.19
CA LYS A 8 -10.42 30.54 -23.98
C LYS A 8 -10.12 29.06 -24.20
N GLN A 9 -10.91 28.37 -25.02
CA GLN A 9 -10.68 26.96 -25.35
C GLN A 9 -9.46 26.79 -26.27
N ASP A 10 -9.24 27.72 -27.21
CA ASP A 10 -8.06 27.70 -28.07
C ASP A 10 -6.75 27.93 -27.31
N LYS A 11 -6.76 28.80 -26.27
CA LYS A 11 -5.58 29.02 -25.41
C LYS A 11 -5.20 27.78 -24.59
N GLN A 12 -6.18 27.02 -24.09
CA GLN A 12 -5.90 25.78 -23.36
C GLN A 12 -5.33 24.69 -24.27
N LYS A 13 -5.89 24.53 -25.48
CA LYS A 13 -5.37 23.58 -26.49
C LYS A 13 -3.97 23.95 -26.99
N GLN A 14 -3.67 25.24 -27.14
CA GLN A 14 -2.32 25.69 -27.50
C GLN A 14 -1.30 25.43 -26.37
N SER A 15 -1.70 25.59 -25.10
CA SER A 15 -0.82 25.32 -23.96
C SER A 15 -0.46 23.84 -23.80
N SER A 16 -1.40 22.93 -24.06
CA SER A 16 -1.13 21.48 -24.02
C SER A 16 -0.23 21.03 -25.16
N ASN A 17 -0.40 21.58 -26.36
CA ASN A 17 0.45 21.25 -27.50
C ASN A 17 1.90 21.70 -27.28
N ILE A 18 2.11 22.85 -26.62
CA ILE A 18 3.45 23.35 -26.28
C ILE A 18 4.08 22.53 -25.15
N SER A 19 3.32 22.13 -24.12
CA SER A 19 3.85 21.26 -23.06
C SER A 19 4.28 19.91 -23.59
N ASP A 20 3.50 19.31 -24.50
CA ASP A 20 3.80 18.01 -25.09
C ASP A 20 5.02 18.09 -26.02
N PHE A 21 5.17 19.19 -26.77
CA PHE A 21 6.36 19.44 -27.58
C PHE A 21 7.63 19.57 -26.72
N ILE A 22 7.57 20.33 -25.62
CA ILE A 22 8.68 20.51 -24.69
C ILE A 22 9.02 19.19 -23.99
N LEU A 23 8.02 18.43 -23.56
CA LEU A 23 8.19 17.12 -22.95
C LEU A 23 8.91 16.16 -23.90
N ASN A 24 8.44 16.03 -25.14
CA ASN A 24 9.03 15.14 -26.13
C ASN A 24 10.48 15.53 -26.47
N LYS A 25 10.77 16.84 -26.55
CA LYS A 25 12.13 17.32 -26.81
C LYS A 25 13.09 17.03 -25.64
N LEU A 26 12.64 17.22 -24.39
CA LEU A 26 13.44 16.92 -23.20
C LEU A 26 13.62 15.41 -22.97
N LEU A 27 12.60 14.60 -23.28
CA LEU A 27 12.70 13.14 -23.24
C LEU A 27 13.68 12.61 -24.30
N SER A 28 13.74 13.23 -25.48
CA SER A 28 14.72 12.88 -26.51
C SER A 28 16.15 13.27 -26.12
N GLU A 29 16.34 14.38 -25.40
CA GLU A 29 17.68 14.86 -25.01
C GLU A 29 18.22 14.17 -23.74
N PHE A 30 17.36 13.86 -22.75
CA PHE A 30 17.78 13.40 -21.42
C PHE A 30 17.12 12.09 -20.96
N GLY A 31 16.15 11.54 -21.68
CA GLY A 31 15.34 10.38 -21.27
C GLY A 31 15.92 9.00 -21.62
N GLN A 32 17.22 8.78 -21.39
CA GLN A 32 17.87 7.50 -21.74
C GLN A 32 17.44 6.35 -20.82
N LYS A 33 17.21 6.62 -19.52
CA LYS A 33 16.77 5.60 -18.54
C LYS A 33 15.28 5.79 -18.20
N PRO A 34 14.55 4.72 -17.84
CA PRO A 34 13.12 4.80 -17.51
C PRO A 34 12.83 5.75 -16.33
N ILE A 35 13.71 5.77 -15.32
CA ILE A 35 13.61 6.71 -14.19
C ILE A 35 13.80 8.16 -14.62
N ASP A 36 14.67 8.42 -15.59
CA ASP A 36 14.89 9.78 -16.10
C ASP A 36 13.67 10.27 -16.88
N LYS A 37 12.99 9.38 -17.62
CA LYS A 37 11.73 9.70 -18.31
C LYS A 37 10.63 10.11 -17.33
N GLU A 38 10.52 9.40 -16.22
CA GLU A 38 9.52 9.69 -15.19
C GLU A 38 9.84 10.99 -14.44
N LEU A 39 11.11 11.24 -14.14
CA LEU A 39 11.61 12.49 -13.55
C LEU A 39 11.30 13.71 -14.44
N ILE A 40 11.65 13.63 -15.73
CA ILE A 40 11.39 14.69 -16.72
C ILE A 40 9.89 15.00 -16.82
N THR A 41 9.06 13.95 -16.85
CA THR A 41 7.60 14.09 -16.90
C THR A 41 7.05 14.82 -15.66
N CYS A 42 7.61 14.53 -14.48
CA CYS A 42 7.22 15.21 -13.24
C CYS A 42 7.60 16.70 -13.24
N TYR A 43 8.81 17.04 -13.68
CA TYR A 43 9.27 18.42 -13.78
C TYR A 43 8.46 19.25 -14.78
N VAL A 44 8.17 18.71 -15.97
CA VAL A 44 7.36 19.42 -16.97
C VAL A 44 5.92 19.61 -16.47
N ARG A 45 5.34 18.61 -15.80
CA ARG A 45 4.01 18.73 -15.20
C ARG A 45 3.96 19.76 -14.08
N ASP A 46 4.95 19.77 -13.18
CA ASP A 46 5.08 20.74 -12.09
C ASP A 46 5.24 22.18 -12.63
N TYR A 47 6.06 22.35 -13.67
CA TYR A 47 6.24 23.63 -14.34
C TYR A 47 4.93 24.12 -14.99
N THR A 48 4.18 23.23 -15.64
CA THR A 48 2.88 23.55 -16.25
C THR A 48 1.82 23.92 -15.20
N SER A 49 1.89 23.36 -14.00
CA SER A 49 1.02 23.76 -12.89
C SER A 49 1.40 25.10 -12.26
N LYS A 50 2.70 25.44 -12.22
CA LYS A 50 3.20 26.68 -11.61
C LYS A 50 3.08 27.90 -12.53
N TYR A 51 3.22 27.71 -13.84
CA TYR A 51 3.27 28.80 -14.81
C TYR A 51 2.20 28.63 -15.90
N SER A 52 1.41 29.68 -16.14
CA SER A 52 0.32 29.66 -17.13
C SER A 52 0.81 29.70 -18.59
N SER A 53 2.09 29.99 -18.85
CA SER A 53 2.70 30.00 -20.18
C SER A 53 4.19 29.63 -20.13
N PHE A 54 4.69 29.01 -21.20
CA PHE A 54 6.10 28.70 -21.36
C PHE A 54 6.84 29.91 -21.94
N ASN A 55 7.64 30.58 -21.12
CA ASN A 55 8.57 31.62 -21.55
C ASN A 55 9.92 31.00 -21.89
N GLU A 56 10.65 31.54 -22.87
CA GLU A 56 11.93 30.96 -23.32
C GLU A 56 12.97 30.87 -22.19
N SER A 57 13.07 31.90 -21.35
CA SER A 57 13.95 31.89 -20.17
C SER A 57 13.58 30.81 -19.17
N GLY A 58 12.28 30.57 -18.97
CA GLY A 58 11.76 29.55 -18.08
C GLY A 58 11.98 28.13 -18.61
N VAL A 59 11.89 27.93 -19.92
CA VAL A 59 12.22 26.64 -20.56
C VAL A 59 13.72 26.35 -20.46
N ARG A 60 14.59 27.37 -20.58
CA ARG A 60 16.04 27.19 -20.34
C ARG A 60 16.35 26.85 -18.89
N ALA A 61 15.67 27.49 -17.93
CA ALA A 61 15.82 27.17 -16.51
C ALA A 61 15.36 25.74 -16.20
N LEU A 62 14.20 25.32 -16.73
CA LEU A 62 13.69 23.96 -16.62
C LEU A 62 14.66 22.93 -17.21
N LYS A 63 15.27 23.25 -18.36
CA LYS A 63 16.30 22.41 -18.99
C LYS A 63 17.53 22.26 -18.11
N ALA A 64 18.03 23.34 -17.51
CA ALA A 64 19.18 23.31 -16.61
C ALA A 64 18.89 22.49 -15.34
N GLU A 65 17.70 22.65 -14.76
CA GLU A 65 17.26 21.93 -13.56
C GLU A 65 17.13 20.42 -13.82
N ILE A 66 16.55 20.03 -14.97
CA ILE A 66 16.47 18.64 -15.40
C ILE A 66 17.88 18.07 -15.66
N GLN A 67 18.76 18.84 -16.30
CA GLN A 67 20.13 18.40 -16.57
C GLN A 67 20.92 18.14 -15.29
N GLU A 68 20.70 18.92 -14.24
CA GLU A 68 21.31 18.70 -12.92
C GLU A 68 20.66 17.50 -12.20
N ALA A 69 19.34 17.39 -12.25
CA ALA A 69 18.60 16.31 -11.60
C ALA A 69 18.88 14.92 -12.21
N VAL A 70 19.12 14.85 -13.52
CA VAL A 70 19.47 13.60 -14.22
C VAL A 70 20.89 13.10 -13.85
N LYS A 71 21.77 13.98 -13.37
CA LYS A 71 23.12 13.60 -12.91
C LYS A 71 23.15 13.00 -11.49
N LYS A 72 22.07 13.14 -10.72
CA LYS A 72 21.98 12.69 -9.32
C LYS A 72 21.90 11.16 -9.18
N GLN A 73 22.13 10.64 -7.98
CA GLN A 73 22.00 9.21 -7.71
C GLN A 73 20.53 8.75 -7.76
N GLN A 74 20.30 7.46 -8.02
CA GLN A 74 18.95 6.92 -8.24
C GLN A 74 18.00 7.12 -7.05
N ILE A 75 18.51 7.00 -5.82
CA ILE A 75 17.77 7.22 -4.58
C ILE A 75 17.30 8.69 -4.48
N GLU A 76 18.14 9.64 -4.87
CA GLU A 76 17.79 11.06 -4.87
C GLU A 76 16.76 11.38 -5.95
N LYS A 77 16.85 10.75 -7.14
CA LYS A 77 15.85 10.90 -8.20
C LYS A 77 14.47 10.43 -7.75
N GLU A 78 14.40 9.29 -7.07
CA GLU A 78 13.14 8.76 -6.53
C GLU A 78 12.55 9.67 -5.43
N ALA A 79 13.40 10.25 -4.57
CA ALA A 79 12.97 11.22 -3.57
C ALA A 79 12.40 12.51 -4.21
N ILE A 80 13.04 13.01 -5.27
CA ILE A 80 12.57 14.18 -6.03
C ILE A 80 11.23 13.87 -6.72
N ILE A 81 11.11 12.72 -7.40
CA ILE A 81 9.85 12.27 -8.03
C ILE A 81 8.71 12.22 -7.00
N LYS A 82 8.98 11.66 -5.81
CA LYS A 82 7.99 11.57 -4.74
C LYS A 82 7.54 12.94 -4.25
N THR A 83 8.47 13.88 -4.10
CA THR A 83 8.20 15.25 -3.66
C THR A 83 7.38 16.03 -4.69
N LEU A 84 7.74 15.95 -5.97
CA LEU A 84 7.03 16.62 -7.08
C LEU A 84 5.60 16.06 -7.25
N LYS A 85 5.42 14.74 -7.11
CA LYS A 85 4.07 14.12 -7.15
C LYS A 85 3.20 14.55 -5.98
N GLN A 86 3.76 14.72 -4.78
CA GLN A 86 3.02 15.21 -3.61
C GLN A 86 2.61 16.67 -3.74
N GLN A 87 3.46 17.54 -4.30
CA GLN A 87 3.13 18.95 -4.55
C GLN A 87 2.02 19.10 -5.59
N SER A 88 2.08 18.33 -6.69
CA SER A 88 1.05 18.35 -7.75
C SER A 88 -0.34 17.92 -7.24
N ASN A 89 -0.40 16.90 -6.38
CA ASN A 89 -1.66 16.46 -5.76
C ASN A 89 -2.21 17.48 -4.74
N SER A 90 -1.35 18.20 -4.04
CA SER A 90 -1.76 19.20 -3.05
C SER A 90 -2.37 20.45 -3.71
N GLN A 91 -1.89 20.84 -4.89
CA GLN A 91 -2.45 21.96 -5.66
C GLN A 91 -3.77 21.60 -6.37
N GLN A 92 -3.98 20.34 -6.77
CA GLN A 92 -5.28 19.89 -7.30
C GLN A 92 -6.40 19.89 -6.25
N LEU A 93 -6.06 19.64 -4.98
CA LEU A 93 -7.01 19.71 -3.85
C LEU A 93 -7.38 21.16 -3.48
N GLN A 94 -6.48 22.13 -3.67
CA GLN A 94 -6.80 23.55 -3.45
C GLN A 94 -7.65 24.15 -4.58
N ASN A 95 -7.48 23.73 -5.83
CA ASN A 95 -8.31 24.22 -6.96
C ASN A 95 -9.73 23.63 -7.01
N MET A 96 -10.04 22.61 -6.20
CA MET A 96 -11.42 22.11 -5.99
C MET A 96 -12.12 22.80 -4.80
N GLY A 97 -11.38 23.49 -3.93
CA GLY A 97 -11.92 24.25 -2.80
C GLY A 97 -12.55 25.59 -3.17
N ASP A 98 -12.12 26.19 -4.29
CA ASP A 98 -12.58 27.53 -4.72
C ASP A 98 -13.66 27.51 -5.81
N LYS A 99 -14.18 26.32 -6.18
CA LYS A 99 -15.34 26.19 -7.10
C LYS A 99 -16.65 25.74 -6.45
N GLN A 100 -16.70 25.60 -5.12
CA GLN A 100 -17.93 25.27 -4.38
C GLN A 100 -18.37 26.35 -3.37
N LYS A 101 -17.87 27.59 -3.51
CA LYS A 101 -18.28 28.74 -2.67
C LYS A 101 -18.98 29.87 -3.43
N ASN A 102 -19.53 29.62 -4.62
CA ASN A 102 -20.19 30.68 -5.40
C ASN A 102 -21.48 30.25 -6.13
N GLU A 103 -22.29 29.42 -5.50
CA GLU A 103 -23.71 29.23 -5.88
C GLU A 103 -24.57 29.20 -4.61
N ASN A 104 -24.77 30.36 -3.98
CA ASN A 104 -25.94 30.65 -3.13
C ASN A 104 -25.98 32.14 -2.72
N ASN A 105 -25.72 33.03 -3.68
CA ASN A 105 -26.05 34.45 -3.56
C ASN A 105 -26.73 34.92 -4.86
N SER A 106 -27.95 34.46 -5.06
CA SER A 106 -28.89 35.08 -5.98
C SER A 106 -30.30 34.84 -5.46
N LYS A 107 -30.74 35.73 -4.56
CA LYS A 107 -32.15 36.05 -4.27
C LYS A 107 -32.18 37.09 -3.15
N GLN A 108 -31.79 38.32 -3.48
CA GLN A 108 -32.29 39.54 -2.84
C GLN A 108 -31.83 40.74 -3.67
N THR A 109 -32.56 40.98 -4.76
CA THR A 109 -32.78 42.33 -5.27
C THR A 109 -34.28 42.52 -5.30
N THR A 110 -34.74 43.22 -4.27
CA THR A 110 -36.04 43.89 -4.20
C THR A 110 -36.21 44.76 -5.44
N LYS A 111 -36.99 44.29 -6.42
CA LYS A 111 -37.71 45.15 -7.34
C LYS A 111 -39.12 45.30 -6.79
N THR A 112 -39.32 46.38 -6.05
CA THR A 112 -40.59 47.09 -5.98
C THR A 112 -41.01 47.40 -7.41
N LEU A 113 -42.02 46.66 -7.90
CA LEU A 113 -42.78 47.01 -9.09
C LEU A 113 -44.24 47.14 -8.67
N THR A 114 -44.52 48.21 -7.94
CA THR A 114 -45.81 48.89 -7.96
C THR A 114 -45.98 49.52 -9.33
N GLN A 115 -46.85 48.98 -10.17
CA GLN A 115 -47.59 49.76 -11.17
C GLN A 115 -48.76 48.93 -11.75
N GLY A 116 -49.91 49.60 -11.87
CA GLY A 116 -51.17 49.06 -12.38
C GLY A 116 -52.36 49.46 -11.49
N LEU A 117 -52.44 50.72 -11.03
CA LEU A 117 -53.41 51.66 -11.60
C LEU A 117 -53.60 51.48 -13.13
N GLU A 118 -54.75 50.94 -13.53
CA GLU A 118 -55.35 51.27 -14.83
C GLU A 118 -56.85 51.53 -14.65
N GLN A 119 -57.18 52.80 -14.84
CA GLN A 119 -58.48 53.29 -15.25
C GLN A 119 -58.78 52.82 -16.68
N GLN A 120 -60.07 52.63 -16.97
CA GLN A 120 -60.73 52.80 -18.27
C GLN A 120 -60.24 51.96 -19.47
N ASN A 121 -61.00 50.93 -19.86
CA ASN A 121 -61.92 51.06 -21.01
C ASN A 121 -62.80 49.81 -21.25
N THR A 122 -64.09 50.09 -21.46
CA THR A 122 -65.06 49.45 -22.37
C THR A 122 -64.75 48.05 -22.97
N GLN A 123 -65.62 47.06 -22.71
CA GLN A 123 -66.63 46.57 -23.68
C GLN A 123 -67.44 45.35 -23.16
N ARG A 124 -68.77 45.54 -23.16
CA ARG A 124 -69.82 44.62 -23.63
C ARG A 124 -69.83 43.17 -23.11
N ARG A 125 -70.77 42.85 -22.21
CA ARG A 125 -72.02 42.12 -22.52
C ARG A 125 -72.76 41.72 -21.23
N ASN A 126 -74.07 41.90 -21.28
CA ASN A 126 -75.11 41.08 -20.63
C ASN A 126 -75.30 41.23 -19.12
N ASN A 127 -76.23 42.11 -18.72
CA ASN A 127 -77.60 41.73 -18.34
C ASN A 127 -78.15 42.66 -17.25
N PRO A 128 -79.31 43.31 -17.47
CA PRO A 128 -79.97 44.10 -16.45
C PRO A 128 -80.58 43.19 -15.38
N PRO A 129 -80.63 43.57 -14.09
CA PRO A 129 -81.58 42.98 -13.17
C PRO A 129 -82.98 43.34 -13.66
N GLU A 130 -83.77 42.30 -13.94
CA GLU A 130 -85.20 42.39 -14.24
C GLU A 130 -85.90 43.20 -13.15
N ILE A 131 -86.35 44.39 -13.53
CA ILE A 131 -87.46 45.07 -12.85
C ILE A 131 -88.70 44.24 -13.22
N PRO A 132 -89.42 43.64 -12.26
CA PRO A 132 -90.69 43.03 -12.56
C PRO A 132 -91.62 44.13 -13.06
N ARG A 133 -91.97 44.07 -14.35
CA ARG A 133 -93.15 44.73 -14.90
C ARG A 133 -94.35 44.24 -14.12
N LEU A 134 -94.88 45.07 -13.23
CA LEU A 134 -96.28 44.97 -12.84
C LEU A 134 -97.10 45.64 -13.96
N ASP A 135 -97.41 44.83 -14.98
CA ASP A 135 -98.64 45.02 -15.73
C ASP A 135 -99.81 44.73 -14.79
N SER A 136 -100.53 45.78 -14.40
CA SER A 136 -101.96 45.71 -14.09
C SER A 136 -102.53 47.12 -14.23
N LEU A 137 -102.74 47.47 -15.49
CA LEU A 137 -103.81 48.38 -15.91
C LEU A 137 -105.15 47.75 -15.52
N ALA A 138 -105.58 48.00 -14.29
CA ALA A 138 -106.99 48.04 -13.92
C ALA A 138 -107.23 49.50 -13.53
N SER A 139 -107.72 50.35 -14.44
CA SER A 139 -109.14 50.46 -14.78
C SER A 139 -110.01 50.54 -13.53
N ASP A 140 -109.77 51.53 -12.68
CA ASP A 140 -110.79 52.08 -11.80
C ASP A 140 -111.14 53.49 -12.28
N ASN A 141 -112.18 53.52 -13.11
CA ASN A 141 -113.05 54.68 -13.31
C ASN A 141 -113.56 55.15 -11.94
N LYS A 142 -112.80 56.02 -11.27
CA LYS A 142 -113.34 56.81 -10.16
C LYS A 142 -113.83 58.13 -10.72
N GLN A 143 -115.14 58.18 -10.85
CA GLN A 143 -115.96 59.36 -11.01
C GLN A 143 -115.39 60.52 -10.19
N LYS A 144 -115.32 61.70 -10.81
CA LYS A 144 -115.09 62.97 -10.13
C LYS A 144 -116.28 63.20 -9.18
N SER A 145 -116.19 62.70 -7.96
CA SER A 145 -117.04 63.11 -6.84
C SER A 145 -116.39 64.34 -6.22
N VAL A 146 -116.97 65.51 -6.47
CA VAL A 146 -116.71 66.73 -5.72
C VAL A 146 -117.28 66.50 -4.32
N TYR A 147 -116.43 66.57 -3.29
CA TYR A 147 -116.91 66.65 -1.91
C TYR A 147 -117.22 68.13 -1.64
N GLN A 148 -118.50 68.45 -1.50
CA GLN A 148 -118.96 69.73 -0.96
C GLN A 148 -118.94 69.63 0.57
N LEU A 149 -118.25 70.55 1.23
CA LEU A 149 -118.30 70.73 2.67
C LEU A 149 -119.54 71.58 2.99
N ASP A 150 -120.46 71.03 3.77
CA ASP A 150 -121.49 71.81 4.46
C ASP A 150 -120.82 72.48 5.68
N ASP A 151 -120.32 73.70 5.51
CA ASP A 151 -120.28 74.76 6.53
C ASP A 151 -119.49 75.99 6.03
N ASP A 152 -120.14 77.16 6.01
CA ASP A 152 -119.68 78.46 5.48
C ASP A 152 -118.59 79.17 6.32
N GLU A 153 -117.71 78.45 7.03
CA GLU A 153 -116.70 79.09 7.89
C GLU A 153 -115.25 78.54 7.78
N GLN A 154 -114.92 77.69 6.81
CA GLN A 154 -113.52 77.29 6.59
C GLN A 154 -113.09 77.32 5.12
N ASP A 155 -112.13 78.20 4.82
CA ASP A 155 -111.48 78.38 3.51
C ASP A 155 -110.91 77.06 2.98
N GLU A 156 -111.43 76.60 1.84
CA GLU A 156 -111.06 75.35 1.16
C GLU A 156 -109.56 75.33 0.82
N TRP A 157 -108.97 76.50 0.54
CA TRP A 157 -107.52 76.64 0.35
C TRP A 157 -106.73 76.38 1.64
N ALA A 158 -107.28 76.74 2.80
CA ALA A 158 -106.65 76.43 4.09
C ALA A 158 -106.68 74.93 4.41
N ALA A 159 -107.72 74.20 3.97
CA ALA A 159 -107.77 72.74 4.10
C ALA A 159 -106.73 72.04 3.20
N ILE A 160 -106.55 72.53 1.96
CA ILE A 160 -105.51 72.04 1.04
C ILE A 160 -104.11 72.32 1.60
N ILE A 161 -103.86 73.53 2.10
CA ILE A 161 -102.57 73.88 2.73
C ILE A 161 -102.30 73.04 3.98
N LYS A 162 -103.31 72.77 4.82
CA LYS A 162 -103.17 71.87 5.98
C LYS A 162 -102.87 70.43 5.55
N TYR A 163 -103.48 69.96 4.46
CA TYR A 163 -103.20 68.63 3.92
C TYR A 163 -101.79 68.54 3.34
N ASP A 164 -101.37 69.50 2.54
CA ASP A 164 -100.01 69.55 1.96
C ASP A 164 -98.93 69.70 3.02
N THR A 165 -99.17 70.50 4.06
CA THR A 165 -98.24 70.60 5.21
C THR A 165 -98.15 69.31 6.00
N ALA A 166 -99.27 68.61 6.24
CA ALA A 166 -99.28 67.31 6.87
C ALA A 166 -98.57 66.24 6.02
N LEU A 167 -98.74 66.29 4.70
CA LEU A 167 -98.09 65.37 3.75
C LEU A 167 -96.58 65.63 3.68
N TYR A 168 -96.16 66.90 3.68
CA TYR A 168 -94.76 67.29 3.77
C TYR A 168 -94.12 66.88 5.09
N GLN A 169 -94.82 67.04 6.22
CA GLN A 169 -94.35 66.55 7.52
C GLN A 169 -94.18 65.03 7.53
N LYS A 170 -95.16 64.30 6.98
CA LYS A 170 -95.08 62.84 6.81
C LYS A 170 -93.92 62.42 5.90
N GLU A 171 -93.69 63.14 4.79
CA GLU A 171 -92.56 62.88 3.91
C GLU A 171 -91.22 63.16 4.62
N GLN A 172 -91.14 64.22 5.41
CA GLN A 172 -89.95 64.54 6.21
C GLN A 172 -89.68 63.48 7.29
N GLU A 173 -90.72 62.97 7.95
CA GLU A 173 -90.59 61.86 8.89
C GLU A 173 -90.16 60.57 8.19
N GLU A 174 -90.72 60.25 7.03
CA GLU A 174 -90.33 59.08 6.24
C GLU A 174 -88.89 59.18 5.74
N ARG A 175 -88.45 60.38 5.30
CA ARG A 175 -87.05 60.64 4.94
C ARG A 175 -86.12 60.45 6.14
N LYS A 176 -86.46 60.99 7.31
CA LYS A 176 -85.70 60.77 8.56
C LYS A 176 -85.62 59.29 8.94
N GLN A 177 -86.72 58.53 8.78
CA GLN A 177 -86.73 57.09 9.05
C GLN A 177 -85.85 56.33 8.05
N LYS A 178 -85.91 56.65 6.75
CA LYS A 178 -85.04 56.07 5.72
C LYS A 178 -83.57 56.39 5.97
N ASP A 179 -83.24 57.62 6.36
CA ASP A 179 -81.88 58.02 6.72
C ASP A 179 -81.38 57.28 7.96
N LEU A 180 -82.23 57.08 8.96
CA LEU A 180 -81.90 56.32 10.16
C LEU A 180 -81.66 54.84 9.85
N GLN A 181 -82.49 54.23 8.99
CA GLN A 181 -82.29 52.86 8.50
C GLN A 181 -81.00 52.73 7.67
N LEU A 182 -80.69 53.71 6.81
CA LEU A 182 -79.45 53.72 6.03
C LEU A 182 -78.23 53.83 6.94
N ARG A 183 -78.27 54.70 7.95
CA ARG A 183 -77.21 54.82 8.97
C ARG A 183 -77.03 53.54 9.78
N GLN A 184 -78.13 52.87 10.15
CA GLN A 184 -78.07 51.57 10.83
C GLN A 184 -77.42 50.51 9.95
N LYS A 185 -77.84 50.37 8.69
CA LYS A 185 -77.21 49.43 7.74
C LYS A 185 -75.73 49.72 7.53
N LEU A 186 -75.36 50.99 7.38
CA LEU A 186 -73.96 51.39 7.23
C LEU A 186 -73.14 51.05 8.47
N LYS A 187 -73.70 51.26 9.67
CA LYS A 187 -73.06 50.86 10.92
C LYS A 187 -72.88 49.35 11.02
N ASP A 188 -73.92 48.57 10.70
CA ASP A 188 -73.87 47.11 10.73
C ASP A 188 -72.85 46.55 9.73
N ASP A 189 -72.75 47.14 8.53
CA ASP A 189 -71.75 46.78 7.52
C ASP A 189 -70.32 47.12 7.98
N LEU A 190 -70.11 48.30 8.60
CA LEU A 190 -68.81 48.68 9.17
C LEU A 190 -68.42 47.77 10.33
N ASP A 191 -69.36 47.45 11.23
CA ASP A 191 -69.13 46.53 12.34
C ASP A 191 -68.82 45.11 11.83
N LYS A 192 -69.47 44.68 10.74
CA LYS A 192 -69.16 43.41 10.06
C LYS A 192 -67.74 43.41 9.47
N GLN A 193 -67.35 44.49 8.78
CA GLN A 193 -65.98 44.63 8.25
C GLN A 193 -64.92 44.63 9.36
N LEU A 194 -65.20 45.28 10.50
CA LEU A 194 -64.29 45.26 11.65
C LEU A 194 -64.16 43.85 12.25
N LYS A 195 -65.26 43.10 12.36
CA LYS A 195 -65.24 41.71 12.82
C LYS A 195 -64.45 40.81 11.86
N GLU A 196 -64.71 40.89 10.57
CA GLU A 196 -64.00 40.10 9.56
C GLU A 196 -62.50 40.42 9.55
N LYS A 197 -62.12 41.71 9.63
CA LYS A 197 -60.73 42.12 9.76
C LYS A 197 -60.07 41.59 11.04
N ALA A 198 -60.79 41.56 12.15
CA ALA A 198 -60.29 41.02 13.41
C ALA A 198 -60.12 39.50 13.36
N GLU A 199 -61.01 38.77 12.70
CA GLU A 199 -60.91 37.33 12.48
C GLU A 199 -59.73 36.98 11.57
N LEU A 200 -59.58 37.69 10.45
CA LEU A 200 -58.43 37.52 9.56
C LEU A 200 -57.11 37.76 10.29
N LYS A 201 -57.02 38.83 11.09
CA LYS A 201 -55.81 39.11 11.90
C LYS A 201 -55.51 37.99 12.91
N LYS A 202 -56.55 37.40 13.53
CA LYS A 202 -56.36 36.24 14.44
C LYS A 202 -55.90 35.01 13.67
N GLU A 203 -56.45 34.75 12.49
CA GLU A 203 -56.05 33.62 11.66
C GLU A 203 -54.60 33.77 11.16
N GLU A 204 -54.21 34.97 10.74
CA GLU A 204 -52.83 35.30 10.37
C GLU A 204 -51.86 35.09 11.55
N ALA A 205 -52.21 35.58 12.74
CA ALA A 205 -51.39 35.38 13.94
C ALA A 205 -51.23 33.89 14.29
N LEU A 206 -52.28 33.07 14.13
CA LEU A 206 -52.20 31.63 14.34
C LEU A 206 -51.35 30.93 13.28
N LYS A 207 -51.43 31.35 12.01
CA LYS A 207 -50.57 30.84 10.93
C LYS A 207 -49.11 31.20 11.16
N GLU A 208 -48.84 32.43 11.58
CA GLU A 208 -47.50 32.91 11.92
C GLU A 208 -46.92 32.13 13.10
N ALA A 209 -47.68 31.93 14.18
CA ALA A 209 -47.25 31.12 15.32
C ALA A 209 -46.90 29.68 14.93
N LYS A 210 -47.73 29.03 14.09
CA LYS A 210 -47.44 27.69 13.56
C LYS A 210 -46.19 27.67 12.68
N PHE A 211 -46.01 28.68 11.85
CA PHE A 211 -44.81 28.81 11.01
C PHE A 211 -43.55 28.95 11.86
N ILE A 212 -43.58 29.79 12.90
CA ILE A 212 -42.48 29.97 13.85
C ILE A 212 -42.16 28.64 14.55
N GLN A 213 -43.17 27.93 15.05
CA GLN A 213 -43.00 26.65 15.73
C GLN A 213 -42.37 25.60 14.81
N LEU A 214 -42.86 25.46 13.57
CA LEU A 214 -42.30 24.52 12.60
C LEU A 214 -40.85 24.87 12.26
N ASN A 215 -40.54 26.17 12.11
CA ASN A 215 -39.19 26.61 11.82
C ASN A 215 -38.25 26.37 13.01
N GLN A 216 -38.75 26.48 14.24
CA GLN A 216 -38.00 26.14 15.44
C GLN A 216 -37.70 24.64 15.53
N GLN A 217 -38.70 23.78 15.29
CA GLN A 217 -38.49 22.33 15.22
C GLN A 217 -37.44 21.95 14.16
N ARG A 218 -37.52 22.56 12.97
CA ARG A 218 -36.54 22.33 11.91
C ARG A 218 -35.12 22.75 12.30
N LYS A 219 -34.97 23.82 13.08
CA LYS A 219 -33.67 24.25 13.62
C LYS A 219 -33.14 23.22 14.63
N GLU A 220 -33.99 22.75 15.54
CA GLU A 220 -33.61 21.73 16.54
C GLU A 220 -33.19 20.41 15.87
N GLU A 221 -33.94 19.95 14.86
CA GLU A 221 -33.58 18.76 14.06
C GLU A 221 -32.22 18.95 13.35
N PHE A 222 -31.98 20.13 12.79
CA PHE A 222 -30.71 20.44 12.14
C PHE A 222 -29.54 20.46 13.13
N GLU A 223 -29.72 21.04 14.32
CA GLU A 223 -28.72 21.02 15.39
C GLU A 223 -28.42 19.61 15.88
N GLN A 224 -29.44 18.77 16.05
CA GLN A 224 -29.27 17.36 16.40
C GLN A 224 -28.50 16.59 15.32
N PHE A 225 -28.81 16.82 14.04
CA PHE A 225 -28.11 16.20 12.92
C PHE A 225 -26.63 16.62 12.88
N GLU A 226 -26.33 17.92 13.04
CA GLU A 226 -24.95 18.41 13.11
C GLU A 226 -24.20 17.84 14.33
N LYS A 227 -24.87 17.68 15.47
CA LYS A 227 -24.30 17.03 16.66
C LYS A 227 -23.95 15.56 16.38
N GLN A 228 -24.87 14.79 15.82
CA GLN A 228 -24.63 13.40 15.44
C GLN A 228 -23.49 13.26 14.43
N LYS A 229 -23.42 14.15 13.43
CA LYS A 229 -22.33 14.17 12.46
C LYS A 229 -20.99 14.45 13.11
N LYS A 230 -20.92 15.39 14.05
CA LYS A 230 -19.70 15.67 14.84
C LYS A 230 -19.29 14.47 15.69
N GLU A 231 -20.24 13.78 16.33
CA GLU A 231 -19.99 12.56 17.10
C GLU A 231 -19.46 11.42 16.22
N GLN A 232 -20.04 11.21 15.04
CA GLN A 232 -19.54 10.22 14.06
C GLN A 232 -18.12 10.54 13.59
N ILE A 233 -17.80 11.82 13.34
CA ILE A 233 -16.45 12.23 12.97
C ILE A 233 -15.47 11.96 14.13
N LYS A 234 -15.86 12.26 15.38
CA LYS A 234 -15.04 11.96 16.57
C LYS A 234 -14.82 10.46 16.74
N LEU A 235 -15.85 9.64 16.54
CA LEU A 235 -15.73 8.18 16.58
C LEU A 235 -14.76 7.66 15.53
N LYS A 236 -14.87 8.13 14.28
CA LYS A 236 -13.93 7.79 13.21
C LYS A 236 -12.49 8.18 13.54
N GLN A 237 -12.28 9.38 14.10
CA GLN A 237 -10.96 9.83 14.55
C GLN A 237 -10.41 8.94 15.67
N LEU A 238 -11.25 8.51 16.61
CA LEU A 238 -10.87 7.62 17.70
C LEU A 238 -10.50 6.22 17.17
N GLU A 239 -11.30 5.67 16.26
CA GLU A 239 -11.03 4.38 15.61
C GLU A 239 -9.72 4.41 14.81
N GLU A 240 -9.50 5.48 14.04
CA GLU A 240 -8.26 5.68 13.30
C GLU A 240 -7.06 5.79 14.24
N LYS A 241 -7.20 6.52 15.35
CA LYS A 241 -6.15 6.60 16.38
C LYS A 241 -5.86 5.22 16.98
N LYS A 242 -6.90 4.45 17.32
CA LYS A 242 -6.76 3.09 17.86
C LYS A 242 -6.04 2.17 16.87
N LEU A 243 -6.38 2.24 15.58
CA LEU A 243 -5.70 1.46 14.53
C LEU A 243 -4.23 1.86 14.38
N ARG A 244 -3.93 3.16 14.41
CA ARG A 244 -2.53 3.64 14.38
C ARG A 244 -1.76 3.15 15.61
N ASP A 245 -2.34 3.24 16.80
CA ASP A 245 -1.72 2.77 18.04
C ASP A 245 -1.48 1.25 18.01
N GLU A 246 -2.44 0.48 17.49
CA GLU A 246 -2.30 -0.97 17.29
C GLU A 246 -1.18 -1.30 16.30
N GLN A 247 -1.10 -0.59 15.17
CA GLN A 247 -0.02 -0.77 14.19
C GLN A 247 1.35 -0.48 14.81
N VAL A 248 1.49 0.61 15.58
CA VAL A 248 2.73 0.95 16.28
C VAL A 248 3.11 -0.11 17.30
N GLN A 249 2.14 -0.67 18.03
CA GLN A 249 2.40 -1.76 18.97
C GLN A 249 2.85 -3.03 18.26
N GLN A 250 2.20 -3.43 17.17
CA GLN A 250 2.59 -4.58 16.36
C GLN A 250 3.98 -4.41 15.76
N GLU A 251 4.32 -3.23 15.25
CA GLU A 251 5.66 -2.94 14.72
C GLU A 251 6.73 -3.00 15.82
N LYS A 252 6.45 -2.41 16.99
CA LYS A 252 7.35 -2.48 18.14
C LYS A 252 7.56 -3.91 18.62
N HIS A 253 6.50 -4.74 18.61
CA HIS A 253 6.60 -6.16 18.94
C HIS A 253 7.47 -6.91 17.92
N LYS A 254 7.20 -6.73 16.61
CA LYS A 254 8.01 -7.34 15.53
C LYS A 254 9.48 -6.92 15.62
N LYS A 255 9.75 -5.65 15.91
CA LYS A 255 11.12 -5.15 16.09
C LYS A 255 11.82 -5.80 17.29
N ARG A 256 11.12 -6.01 18.40
CA ARG A 256 11.66 -6.72 19.59
C ARG A 256 11.95 -8.19 19.28
N GLU A 257 11.03 -8.87 18.61
CA GLU A 257 11.22 -10.27 18.18
C GLU A 257 12.41 -10.38 17.23
N HIS A 258 12.53 -9.49 16.25
CA HIS A 258 13.66 -9.46 15.33
C HIS A 258 14.98 -9.19 16.06
N GLN A 259 15.02 -8.25 17.01
CA GLN A 259 16.19 -8.02 17.85
C GLN A 259 16.55 -9.23 18.71
N LYS A 260 15.55 -9.95 19.23
CA LYS A 260 15.78 -11.17 20.00
C LYS A 260 16.34 -12.29 19.13
N GLN A 261 15.80 -12.48 17.93
CA GLN A 261 16.30 -13.45 16.95
C GLN A 261 17.73 -13.11 16.49
N SER A 262 18.01 -11.84 16.18
CA SER A 262 19.35 -11.38 15.82
C SER A 262 20.35 -11.65 16.94
N LYS A 263 20.01 -11.32 18.20
CA LYS A 263 20.86 -11.64 19.35
C LYS A 263 21.11 -13.14 19.50
N LEU A 264 20.09 -13.97 19.28
CA LEU A 264 20.21 -15.42 19.39
C LEU A 264 21.13 -15.99 18.30
N GLN A 265 21.05 -15.45 17.08
CA GLN A 265 21.98 -15.76 15.99
C GLN A 265 23.42 -15.31 16.30
N ASP A 266 23.59 -14.11 16.85
CA ASP A 266 24.89 -13.59 17.28
C ASP A 266 25.49 -14.46 18.40
N ASP A 267 24.67 -14.85 19.38
CA ASP A 267 25.08 -15.74 20.48
C ASP A 267 25.47 -17.14 19.96
N GLU A 268 24.72 -17.68 19.00
CA GLU A 268 25.03 -18.96 18.35
C GLU A 268 26.36 -18.89 17.58
N MET A 269 26.58 -17.81 16.83
CA MET A 269 27.85 -17.56 16.12
C MET A 269 29.02 -17.44 17.11
N LEU A 270 28.84 -16.71 18.22
CA LEU A 270 29.86 -16.60 19.26
C LEU A 270 30.14 -17.95 19.93
N GLN A 271 29.12 -18.78 20.12
CA GLN A 271 29.29 -20.12 20.66
C GLN A 271 30.05 -21.04 19.69
N GLN A 272 29.74 -20.98 18.40
CA GLN A 272 30.49 -21.69 17.36
C GLN A 272 31.95 -21.25 17.33
N LEU A 273 32.23 -19.94 17.34
CA LEU A 273 33.58 -19.39 17.37
C LEU A 273 34.36 -19.85 18.62
N LYS A 274 33.72 -19.81 19.80
CA LYS A 274 34.33 -20.33 21.04
C LYS A 274 34.63 -21.83 20.94
N SER A 275 33.75 -22.61 20.33
CA SER A 275 33.96 -24.05 20.12
C SER A 275 35.14 -24.30 19.17
N GLU A 276 35.29 -23.47 18.13
CA GLU A 276 36.36 -23.58 17.15
C GLU A 276 37.71 -23.19 17.75
N ILE A 277 37.77 -22.10 18.52
CA ILE A 277 38.96 -21.71 19.31
C ILE A 277 39.34 -22.81 20.30
N SER A 278 38.35 -23.38 21.00
CA SER A 278 38.60 -24.48 21.95
C SER A 278 39.15 -25.72 21.24
N ARG A 279 38.61 -26.05 20.07
CA ARG A 279 39.08 -27.18 19.26
C ARG A 279 40.49 -26.94 18.73
N GLU A 280 40.78 -25.75 18.21
CA GLU A 280 42.12 -25.37 17.77
C GLU A 280 43.14 -25.44 18.92
N SER A 281 42.76 -24.96 20.11
CA SER A 281 43.58 -25.06 21.32
C SER A 281 43.87 -26.52 21.70
N GLN A 282 42.87 -27.40 21.62
CA GLN A 282 43.04 -28.84 21.86
C GLN A 282 43.94 -29.49 20.81
N GLU A 283 43.78 -29.16 19.54
CA GLU A 283 44.65 -29.66 18.46
C GLU A 283 46.11 -29.20 18.64
N LEU A 284 46.32 -27.95 19.04
CA LEU A 284 47.65 -27.41 19.32
C LEU A 284 48.29 -28.09 20.55
N ASN A 285 47.53 -28.32 21.62
CA ASN A 285 47.98 -29.08 22.78
C ASN A 285 48.31 -30.53 22.41
N LYS A 286 47.49 -31.18 21.57
CA LYS A 286 47.75 -32.54 21.08
C LYS A 286 49.03 -32.59 20.25
N LYS A 287 49.27 -31.62 19.36
CA LYS A 287 50.54 -31.49 18.61
C LYS A 287 51.73 -31.31 19.55
N ARG A 288 51.60 -30.46 20.57
CA ARG A 288 52.65 -30.25 21.58
C ARG A 288 52.94 -31.52 22.37
N GLN A 289 51.91 -32.29 22.74
CA GLN A 289 52.07 -33.57 23.43
C GLN A 289 52.76 -34.59 22.52
N GLN A 290 52.31 -34.73 21.27
CA GLN A 290 52.96 -35.61 20.29
C GLN A 290 54.44 -35.26 20.05
N GLN A 291 54.78 -33.97 20.04
CA GLN A 291 56.18 -33.54 19.94
C GLN A 291 56.99 -33.94 21.18
N LYS A 292 56.41 -33.78 22.39
CA LYS A 292 57.05 -34.26 23.63
C LYS A 292 57.25 -35.77 23.62
N ASP A 293 56.24 -36.53 23.21
CA ASP A 293 56.30 -38.00 23.16
C ASP A 293 57.36 -38.47 22.17
N LYS A 294 57.43 -37.84 20.98
CA LYS A 294 58.49 -38.10 19.98
C LYS A 294 59.87 -37.77 20.52
N PHE A 295 60.02 -36.64 21.20
CA PHE A 295 61.30 -36.25 21.80
C PHE A 295 61.73 -37.24 22.88
N GLN A 296 60.79 -37.68 23.73
CA GLN A 296 61.05 -38.70 24.75
C GLN A 296 61.42 -40.06 24.13
N GLN A 297 60.79 -40.43 23.01
CA GLN A 297 61.14 -41.63 22.26
C GLN A 297 62.56 -41.57 21.72
N ILE A 298 62.96 -40.43 21.13
CA ILE A 298 64.33 -40.22 20.63
C ILE A 298 65.35 -40.27 21.78
N LEU A 299 65.04 -39.71 22.96
CA LEU A 299 65.91 -39.81 24.12
C LEU A 299 66.10 -41.26 24.57
N LYS A 300 65.02 -42.05 24.63
CA LYS A 300 65.10 -43.49 24.95
C LYS A 300 65.91 -44.26 23.91
N GLU A 301 65.72 -43.98 22.64
CA GLU A 301 66.47 -44.62 21.54
C GLU A 301 67.96 -44.28 21.63
N ASN A 302 68.32 -43.02 21.88
CA ASN A 302 69.71 -42.61 22.09
C ASN A 302 70.34 -43.27 23.33
N GLU A 303 69.58 -43.42 24.42
CA GLU A 303 70.05 -44.13 25.61
C GLU A 303 70.30 -45.61 25.32
N GLN A 304 69.39 -46.28 24.60
CA GLN A 304 69.56 -47.66 24.15
C GLN A 304 70.77 -47.82 23.22
N LEU A 305 70.99 -46.87 22.31
CA LEU A 305 72.18 -46.88 21.44
C LEU A 305 73.47 -46.72 22.24
N ARG A 306 73.47 -45.87 23.27
CA ARG A 306 74.62 -45.76 24.19
C ARG A 306 74.88 -47.05 24.96
N GLN A 307 73.82 -47.71 25.46
CA GLN A 307 73.94 -48.99 26.15
C GLN A 307 74.49 -50.07 25.21
N LYS A 308 73.92 -50.21 24.00
CA LYS A 308 74.42 -51.14 22.98
C LYS A 308 75.87 -50.88 22.60
N ALA A 309 76.26 -49.62 22.40
CA ALA A 309 77.65 -49.28 22.11
C ALA A 309 78.60 -49.64 23.27
N GLN A 310 78.16 -49.49 24.53
CA GLN A 310 78.93 -49.95 25.69
C GLN A 310 79.02 -51.48 25.76
N GLU A 311 77.95 -52.19 25.45
CA GLU A 311 77.93 -53.66 25.38
C GLU A 311 78.83 -54.18 24.25
N GLU A 312 78.77 -53.59 23.06
CA GLU A 312 79.66 -53.92 21.94
C GLU A 312 81.13 -53.66 22.29
N LEU A 313 81.43 -52.54 22.95
CA LEU A 313 82.79 -52.24 23.40
C LEU A 313 83.27 -53.27 24.44
N ARG A 314 82.39 -53.72 25.36
CA ARG A 314 82.72 -54.81 26.30
C ARG A 314 82.96 -56.12 25.56
N LEU A 315 82.10 -56.47 24.62
CA LEU A 315 82.23 -57.68 23.82
C LEU A 315 83.53 -57.67 23.00
N GLN A 316 83.89 -56.52 22.43
CA GLN A 316 85.15 -56.35 21.71
C GLN A 316 86.36 -56.56 22.63
N LYS A 317 86.35 -55.97 23.83
CA LYS A 317 87.40 -56.19 24.84
C LYS A 317 87.52 -57.66 25.26
N ASP A 318 86.38 -58.33 25.45
CA ASP A 318 86.35 -59.75 25.81
C ASP A 318 86.89 -60.61 24.66
N ASN A 319 86.53 -60.29 23.42
CA ASN A 319 87.05 -60.97 22.23
C ASN A 319 88.54 -60.73 22.02
N ASP A 320 89.03 -59.50 22.19
CA ASP A 320 90.46 -59.17 22.16
C ASP A 320 91.21 -59.94 23.25
N THR A 321 90.65 -60.01 24.46
CA THR A 321 91.25 -60.77 25.57
C THR A 321 91.30 -62.26 25.25
N LYS A 322 90.21 -62.84 24.70
CA LYS A 322 90.19 -64.23 24.23
C LYS A 322 91.20 -64.47 23.11
N LEU A 323 91.31 -63.54 22.17
CA LEU A 323 92.27 -63.63 21.07
C LEU A 323 93.71 -63.58 21.60
N GLN A 324 94.02 -62.69 22.54
CA GLN A 324 95.31 -62.63 23.22
C GLN A 324 95.61 -63.93 23.98
N GLN A 325 94.63 -64.49 24.69
CA GLN A 325 94.77 -65.79 25.36
C GLN A 325 95.03 -66.92 24.37
N GLN A 326 94.32 -66.96 23.23
CA GLN A 326 94.56 -67.95 22.17
C GLN A 326 95.92 -67.77 21.51
N GLN A 327 96.36 -66.53 21.27
CA GLN A 327 97.70 -66.24 20.76
C GLN A 327 98.78 -66.68 21.74
N LEU A 328 98.60 -66.41 23.04
CA LEU A 328 99.50 -66.87 24.09
C LEU A 328 99.52 -68.40 24.17
N GLN A 329 98.35 -69.05 24.14
CA GLN A 329 98.24 -70.51 24.12
C GLN A 329 98.91 -71.10 22.89
N LYS A 330 98.75 -70.48 21.72
CA LYS A 330 99.45 -70.86 20.49
C LYS A 330 100.96 -70.65 20.63
N LEU A 331 101.41 -69.57 21.26
CA LEU A 331 102.83 -69.31 21.49
C LEU A 331 103.43 -70.34 22.45
N ILE A 332 102.70 -70.71 23.50
CA ILE A 332 103.04 -71.82 24.40
C ILE A 332 103.09 -73.14 23.62
N GLN A 333 102.11 -73.43 22.77
CA GLN A 333 102.12 -74.63 21.92
C GLN A 333 103.25 -74.60 20.90
N ASP A 334 103.61 -73.44 20.35
CA ASP A 334 104.72 -73.28 19.42
C ASP A 334 106.06 -73.36 20.15
N ASP A 335 106.15 -72.96 21.42
CA ASP A 335 107.30 -73.18 22.30
C ASP A 335 107.43 -74.62 22.73
N GLU A 336 106.33 -75.28 23.10
CA GLU A 336 106.26 -76.72 23.32
C GLU A 336 106.62 -77.46 22.04
N LYS A 337 106.13 -77.04 20.87
CA LYS A 337 106.56 -77.60 19.58
C LYS A 337 108.00 -77.26 19.26
N ARG A 338 108.55 -76.12 19.68
CA ARG A 338 109.98 -75.80 19.51
C ARG A 338 110.84 -76.66 20.42
N GLU A 339 110.41 -76.89 21.66
CA GLU A 339 111.03 -77.85 22.57
C GLU A 339 110.92 -79.27 22.02
N GLN A 340 109.73 -79.67 21.56
CA GLN A 340 109.49 -80.95 20.92
C GLN A 340 110.34 -81.05 19.65
N GLN A 341 110.40 -80.02 18.80
CA GLN A 341 111.28 -79.96 17.63
C GLN A 341 112.75 -79.92 18.00
N LYS A 342 113.13 -79.43 19.17
CA LYS A 342 114.51 -79.47 19.68
C LYS A 342 114.84 -80.88 20.15
N ARG A 343 113.94 -81.54 20.88
CA ARG A 343 114.02 -82.97 21.24
C ARG A 343 114.02 -83.85 20.00
N ASP A 344 113.12 -83.58 19.05
CA ASP A 344 113.04 -84.20 17.74
C ASP A 344 114.21 -83.80 16.85
N ARG A 345 114.90 -82.67 17.06
CA ARG A 345 116.17 -82.31 16.40
C ARG A 345 117.33 -83.05 17.01
N ASP A 346 117.33 -83.27 18.32
CA ASP A 346 118.33 -84.12 18.97
C ASP A 346 118.13 -85.59 18.56
N GLU A 347 116.88 -86.06 18.47
CA GLU A 347 116.51 -87.34 17.86
C GLU A 347 116.73 -87.35 16.34
N LYS A 348 116.47 -86.24 15.63
CA LYS A 348 116.78 -86.11 14.20
C LYS A 348 118.23 -85.88 13.94
N ILE A 349 119.10 -85.45 14.85
CA ILE A 349 120.56 -85.44 14.69
C ILE A 349 121.06 -86.88 14.85
N LYS A 350 120.49 -87.64 15.79
CA LYS A 350 120.62 -89.10 15.86
C LYS A 350 120.14 -89.79 14.58
N GLN A 351 118.99 -89.38 14.03
CA GLN A 351 118.46 -89.92 12.77
C GLN A 351 119.07 -89.25 11.52
N PHE A 352 119.71 -88.07 11.57
CA PHE A 352 120.37 -87.37 10.45
C PHE A 352 121.76 -87.96 10.21
N MET A 353 122.42 -88.48 11.26
CA MET A 353 123.54 -89.42 11.05
C MET A 353 123.07 -90.71 10.34
N SER A 354 121.79 -91.07 10.43
CA SER A 354 121.23 -92.28 9.79
C SER A 354 120.58 -92.02 8.43
N ASN A 355 120.03 -90.83 8.17
CA ASN A 355 119.11 -90.54 7.06
C ASN A 355 119.43 -89.22 6.35
N TYR A 356 120.70 -88.82 6.24
CA TYR A 356 121.20 -87.81 5.28
C TYR A 356 120.99 -88.21 3.80
N SER A 357 119.98 -89.02 3.49
CA SER A 357 119.78 -89.58 2.17
C SER A 357 118.30 -89.70 1.82
N HIS A 358 117.51 -88.62 1.97
CA HIS A 358 116.63 -88.17 0.86
C HIS A 358 115.63 -87.06 1.26
N GLN A 359 115.88 -85.88 0.67
CA GLN A 359 114.90 -84.98 0.03
C GLN A 359 113.79 -84.32 0.86
N VAL A 360 114.10 -83.10 1.31
CA VAL A 360 113.18 -81.97 1.42
C VAL A 360 112.98 -81.37 0.04
N LEU A 361 111.74 -81.24 -0.44
CA LEU A 361 111.20 -80.12 -1.24
C LEU A 361 109.94 -80.58 -1.98
N THR A 362 108.77 -80.39 -1.36
CA THR A 362 107.51 -80.12 -2.08
C THR A 362 106.38 -79.98 -1.05
N LYS A 363 105.91 -78.75 -0.83
CA LYS A 363 104.48 -78.39 -0.57
C LYS A 363 104.36 -76.91 -0.18
N GLN A 364 104.59 -76.05 -1.17
CA GLN A 364 104.27 -74.62 -1.12
C GLN A 364 103.36 -74.30 -2.31
N LYS A 365 102.25 -75.04 -2.44
CA LYS A 365 101.32 -74.91 -3.58
C LYS A 365 99.85 -75.15 -3.22
N GLN A 366 99.44 -74.86 -1.99
CA GLN A 366 98.05 -75.05 -1.54
C GLN A 366 97.39 -73.81 -0.92
N ASN A 367 98.09 -72.66 -0.81
CA ASN A 367 97.53 -71.46 -0.18
C ASN A 367 96.94 -70.42 -1.15
N GLU A 368 97.17 -70.53 -2.47
CA GLU A 368 96.77 -69.48 -3.42
C GLU A 368 95.37 -69.69 -4.05
N GLU A 369 94.75 -70.87 -3.92
CA GLU A 369 93.48 -71.17 -4.60
C GLU A 369 92.21 -70.81 -3.80
N ASN A 370 92.31 -70.51 -2.50
CA ASN A 370 91.13 -70.29 -1.65
C ASN A 370 90.72 -68.81 -1.46
N GLU A 371 91.58 -67.84 -1.80
CA GLU A 371 91.27 -66.41 -1.61
C GLU A 371 90.39 -65.84 -2.75
N GLY A 372 90.48 -66.40 -3.96
CA GLY A 372 89.74 -65.91 -5.14
C GLY A 372 88.23 -66.20 -5.12
N LYS A 373 87.78 -67.27 -4.46
CA LYS A 373 86.35 -67.64 -4.42
C LYS A 373 85.53 -66.82 -3.42
N TYR A 374 86.15 -66.30 -2.35
CA TYR A 374 85.45 -65.58 -1.29
C TYR A 374 85.06 -64.14 -1.68
N MET A 375 85.89 -63.44 -2.47
CA MET A 375 85.57 -62.08 -2.95
C MET A 375 84.40 -62.04 -3.94
N LEU A 376 84.29 -63.05 -4.80
CA LEU A 376 83.27 -63.09 -5.86
C LEU A 376 81.86 -63.29 -5.28
N GLU A 377 81.73 -64.01 -4.17
CA GLU A 377 80.44 -64.26 -3.52
C GLU A 377 79.91 -63.03 -2.75
N GLN A 378 80.79 -62.18 -2.21
CA GLN A 378 80.41 -60.93 -1.54
C GLN A 378 79.88 -59.87 -2.51
N LEU A 379 80.53 -59.71 -3.67
CA LEU A 379 80.07 -58.79 -4.73
C LEU A 379 78.66 -59.14 -5.22
N LYS A 380 78.38 -60.44 -5.38
CA LYS A 380 77.08 -60.93 -5.85
C LYS A 380 75.95 -60.67 -4.85
N LYS A 381 76.23 -60.77 -3.54
CA LYS A 381 75.26 -60.46 -2.48
C LYS A 381 74.93 -58.96 -2.38
N GLN A 382 75.91 -58.11 -2.65
CA GLN A 382 75.71 -56.65 -2.61
C GLN A 382 74.84 -56.16 -3.79
N GLU A 383 75.05 -56.73 -4.98
CA GLU A 383 74.27 -56.40 -6.18
C GLU A 383 72.79 -56.82 -6.06
N GLU A 384 72.50 -57.95 -5.41
CA GLU A 384 71.12 -58.40 -5.11
C GLU A 384 70.39 -57.47 -4.13
N TYR A 385 71.09 -56.98 -3.11
CA TYR A 385 70.52 -56.06 -2.11
C TYR A 385 70.15 -54.70 -2.74
N ASP A 386 71.03 -54.15 -3.59
CA ASP A 386 70.77 -52.89 -4.28
C ASP A 386 69.59 -53.00 -5.26
N ARG A 387 69.45 -54.14 -5.93
CA ARG A 387 68.30 -54.43 -6.80
C ARG A 387 66.97 -54.47 -6.03
N GLN A 388 66.95 -55.08 -4.84
CA GLN A 388 65.75 -55.10 -3.99
C GLN A 388 65.39 -53.71 -3.46
N GLN A 389 66.38 -52.91 -3.05
CA GLN A 389 66.19 -51.52 -2.63
C GLN A 389 65.58 -50.64 -3.73
N GLN A 390 66.06 -50.78 -4.97
CA GLN A 390 65.52 -50.03 -6.11
C GLN A 390 64.06 -50.43 -6.43
N GLN A 391 63.72 -51.71 -6.36
CA GLN A 391 62.35 -52.17 -6.55
C GLN A 391 61.40 -51.64 -5.47
N PHE A 392 61.84 -51.62 -4.21
CA PHE A 392 61.06 -51.09 -3.10
C PHE A 392 60.82 -49.58 -3.21
N LYS A 393 61.84 -48.80 -3.61
CA LYS A 393 61.67 -47.35 -3.88
C LYS A 393 60.66 -47.11 -5.00
N LYS A 394 60.75 -47.87 -6.09
CA LYS A 394 59.84 -47.77 -7.24
C LYS A 394 58.39 -48.12 -6.88
N GLN A 395 58.17 -49.11 -6.02
CA GLN A 395 56.85 -49.44 -5.48
C GLN A 395 56.27 -48.32 -4.62
N LYS A 396 57.05 -47.79 -3.66
CA LYS A 396 56.62 -46.66 -2.83
C LYS A 396 56.27 -45.41 -3.62
N GLU A 397 57.02 -45.13 -4.69
CA GLU A 397 56.76 -43.99 -5.56
C GLU A 397 55.47 -44.17 -6.36
N LYS A 398 55.20 -45.40 -6.84
CA LYS A 398 53.94 -45.76 -7.49
C LYS A 398 52.74 -45.62 -6.56
N GLU A 399 52.83 -46.10 -5.31
CA GLU A 399 51.78 -45.95 -4.30
C GLU A 399 51.47 -44.49 -3.98
N LYS A 400 52.50 -43.64 -3.87
CA LYS A 400 52.31 -42.18 -3.71
C LYS A 400 51.59 -41.57 -4.91
N MET A 401 51.95 -41.96 -6.12
CA MET A 401 51.32 -41.46 -7.33
C MET A 401 49.83 -41.87 -7.41
N ASP A 402 49.52 -43.11 -7.03
CA ASP A 402 48.14 -43.63 -7.02
C ASP A 402 47.30 -42.93 -5.94
N LEU A 403 47.86 -42.64 -4.76
CA LEU A 403 47.20 -41.85 -3.71
C LEU A 403 46.89 -40.42 -4.19
N VAL A 404 47.84 -39.76 -4.87
CA VAL A 404 47.64 -38.42 -5.42
C VAL A 404 46.54 -38.44 -6.50
N LYS A 405 46.50 -39.47 -7.36
CA LYS A 405 45.42 -39.64 -8.34
C LYS A 405 44.06 -39.81 -7.67
N GLN A 406 43.95 -40.62 -6.61
CA GLN A 406 42.70 -40.78 -5.86
C GLN A 406 42.24 -39.46 -5.22
N GLN A 407 43.16 -38.70 -4.63
CA GLN A 407 42.83 -37.39 -4.06
C GLN A 407 42.37 -36.39 -5.12
N LEU A 408 43.01 -36.38 -6.28
CA LEU A 408 42.62 -35.52 -7.40
C LEU A 408 41.24 -35.91 -7.95
N GLN A 409 40.97 -37.22 -8.09
CA GLN A 409 39.68 -37.74 -8.49
C GLN A 409 38.57 -37.32 -7.51
N LEU A 410 38.83 -37.43 -6.20
CA LEU A 410 37.88 -37.01 -5.17
C LEU A 410 37.59 -35.50 -5.24
N GLN A 411 38.60 -34.67 -5.50
CA GLN A 411 38.41 -33.22 -5.70
C GLN A 411 37.57 -32.91 -6.95
N ILE A 412 37.76 -33.66 -8.04
CA ILE A 412 36.95 -33.51 -9.25
C ILE A 412 35.49 -33.86 -8.96
N GLU A 413 35.23 -34.97 -8.28
CA GLU A 413 33.89 -35.41 -7.90
C GLU A 413 33.20 -34.41 -6.96
N GLN A 414 33.90 -33.92 -5.93
CA GLN A 414 33.37 -32.88 -5.03
C GLN A 414 33.03 -31.59 -5.79
N LYS A 415 33.87 -31.19 -6.74
CA LYS A 415 33.62 -30.01 -7.57
C LYS A 415 32.42 -30.21 -8.50
N GLN A 416 32.25 -31.43 -9.04
CA GLN A 416 31.08 -31.78 -9.85
C GLN A 416 29.80 -31.81 -9.02
N GLN A 417 29.81 -32.40 -7.82
CA GLN A 417 28.66 -32.39 -6.91
C GLN A 417 28.28 -30.98 -6.50
N LYS A 418 29.26 -30.13 -6.17
CA LYS A 418 28.99 -28.72 -5.84
C LYS A 418 28.34 -27.98 -7.01
N LYS A 419 28.84 -28.20 -8.23
CA LYS A 419 28.25 -27.61 -9.45
C LYS A 419 26.81 -28.10 -9.69
N LEU A 420 26.52 -29.37 -9.48
CA LEU A 420 25.17 -29.93 -9.59
C LEU A 420 24.23 -29.33 -8.54
N SER A 421 24.67 -29.23 -7.29
CA SER A 421 23.91 -28.59 -6.20
C SER A 421 23.61 -27.12 -6.50
N GLU A 422 24.61 -26.36 -6.98
CA GLU A 422 24.42 -24.96 -7.39
C GLU A 422 23.43 -24.84 -8.56
N GLU A 423 23.44 -25.76 -9.52
CA GLU A 423 22.49 -25.79 -10.63
C GLU A 423 21.06 -26.12 -10.17
N GLU A 424 20.91 -27.04 -9.21
CA GLU A 424 19.62 -27.37 -8.59
C GLU A 424 19.05 -26.21 -7.77
N GLU A 425 19.89 -25.53 -6.98
CA GLU A 425 19.50 -24.32 -6.24
C GLU A 425 19.07 -23.19 -7.18
N GLN A 426 19.80 -22.97 -8.28
CA GLN A 426 19.42 -21.99 -9.29
C GLN A 426 18.09 -22.34 -9.97
N LYS A 427 17.85 -23.62 -10.27
CA LYS A 427 16.56 -24.08 -10.82
C LYS A 427 15.42 -23.86 -9.82
N LEU A 428 15.64 -24.13 -8.53
CA LEU A 428 14.66 -23.92 -7.49
C LEU A 428 14.32 -22.44 -7.33
N LEU A 429 15.34 -21.57 -7.32
CA LEU A 429 15.16 -20.12 -7.25
C LEU A 429 14.36 -19.59 -8.44
N LEU A 430 14.67 -20.06 -9.66
CA LEU A 430 13.94 -19.70 -10.87
C LEU A 430 12.47 -20.16 -10.79
N LEU A 431 12.21 -21.36 -10.27
CA LEU A 431 10.87 -21.89 -10.10
C LEU A 431 10.07 -21.07 -9.09
N GLN A 432 10.68 -20.70 -7.97
CA GLN A 432 10.08 -19.84 -6.96
C GLN A 432 9.73 -18.47 -7.55
N GLN A 433 10.66 -17.86 -8.30
CA GLN A 433 10.41 -16.58 -8.96
C GLN A 433 9.24 -16.66 -9.95
N LYS A 434 9.13 -17.76 -10.71
CA LYS A 434 7.98 -17.99 -11.61
C LYS A 434 6.66 -18.11 -10.85
N LEU A 435 6.63 -18.80 -9.71
CA LEU A 435 5.46 -18.91 -8.85
C LEU A 435 5.05 -17.55 -8.27
N GLU A 436 6.01 -16.74 -7.81
CA GLU A 436 5.76 -15.40 -7.29
C GLU A 436 5.17 -14.47 -8.36
N LEU A 437 5.71 -14.51 -9.59
CA LEU A 437 5.17 -13.76 -10.73
C LEU A 437 3.74 -14.21 -11.09
N MET A 438 3.47 -15.52 -11.06
CA MET A 438 2.14 -16.06 -11.33
C MET A 438 1.12 -15.63 -10.26
N ASN A 439 1.51 -15.71 -8.98
CA ASN A 439 0.70 -15.25 -7.85
C ASN A 439 0.44 -13.74 -7.90
N TYR A 440 1.45 -12.94 -8.27
CA TYR A 440 1.30 -11.51 -8.45
C TYR A 440 0.32 -11.19 -9.58
N ALA A 441 0.46 -11.85 -10.74
CA ALA A 441 -0.44 -11.68 -11.87
C ALA A 441 -1.88 -12.08 -11.54
N GLN A 442 -2.08 -13.13 -10.74
CA GLN A 442 -3.40 -13.54 -10.28
C GLN A 442 -4.02 -12.49 -9.35
N LYS A 443 -3.27 -11.97 -8.37
CA LYS A 443 -3.74 -10.88 -7.50
C LYS A 443 -4.07 -9.60 -8.26
N GLU A 444 -3.28 -9.25 -9.28
CA GLU A 444 -3.57 -8.16 -10.20
C GLU A 444 -4.90 -8.37 -10.92
N LYS A 445 -5.13 -9.57 -11.48
CA LYS A 445 -6.40 -9.93 -12.12
C LYS A 445 -7.58 -9.84 -11.16
N GLU A 446 -7.45 -10.37 -9.94
CA GLU A 446 -8.49 -10.30 -8.91
C GLU A 446 -8.83 -8.85 -8.54
N LYS A 447 -7.81 -7.99 -8.39
CA LYS A 447 -8.00 -6.56 -8.13
C LYS A 447 -8.70 -5.85 -9.29
N GLN A 448 -8.30 -6.13 -10.54
CA GLN A 448 -8.97 -5.59 -11.72
C GLN A 448 -10.44 -6.04 -11.80
N LEU A 449 -10.72 -7.31 -11.47
CA LEU A 449 -12.06 -7.89 -11.47
C LEU A 449 -12.93 -7.28 -10.36
N TYR A 450 -12.36 -7.05 -9.17
CA TYR A 450 -13.00 -6.32 -8.07
C TYR A 450 -13.37 -4.90 -8.48
N VAL A 451 -12.44 -4.16 -9.10
CA VAL A 451 -12.68 -2.80 -9.60
C VAL A 451 -13.78 -2.80 -10.65
N LYS A 452 -13.74 -3.72 -11.61
CA LYS A 452 -14.77 -3.88 -12.64
C LYS A 452 -16.15 -4.18 -12.05
N ASN A 453 -16.22 -5.07 -11.06
CA ASN A 453 -17.45 -5.40 -10.35
C ASN A 453 -17.99 -4.19 -9.57
N ASN A 454 -17.12 -3.42 -8.92
CA ASN A 454 -17.52 -2.19 -8.23
C ASN A 454 -18.08 -1.15 -9.20
N TYR A 455 -17.45 -0.95 -10.36
CA TYR A 455 -17.99 -0.08 -11.40
C TYR A 455 -19.35 -0.57 -11.91
N LYS A 456 -19.52 -1.88 -12.11
CA LYS A 456 -20.80 -2.46 -12.52
C LYS A 456 -21.88 -2.23 -11.47
N GLN A 457 -21.56 -2.44 -10.19
CA GLN A 457 -22.48 -2.22 -9.07
C GLN A 457 -22.87 -0.74 -8.97
N ASN A 458 -21.91 0.18 -9.04
CA ASN A 458 -22.18 1.62 -9.06
C ASN A 458 -23.05 2.01 -10.25
N GLN A 459 -22.83 1.41 -11.42
CA GLN A 459 -23.67 1.63 -12.59
C GLN A 459 -25.11 1.14 -12.37
N GLU A 460 -25.30 -0.03 -11.75
CA GLU A 460 -26.61 -0.56 -11.40
C GLU A 460 -27.32 0.33 -10.36
N ASP A 461 -26.60 0.83 -9.37
CA ASP A 461 -27.14 1.74 -8.35
C ASP A 461 -27.56 3.08 -8.95
N ILE A 462 -26.76 3.65 -9.87
CA ILE A 462 -27.13 4.84 -10.63
C ILE A 462 -28.37 4.56 -11.48
N LYS A 463 -28.45 3.41 -12.16
CA LYS A 463 -29.65 3.03 -12.92
C LYS A 463 -30.88 2.94 -12.02
N LYS A 464 -30.78 2.32 -10.85
CA LYS A 464 -31.87 2.27 -9.86
C LYS A 464 -32.27 3.67 -9.40
N GLN A 465 -31.33 4.57 -9.15
CA GLN A 465 -31.61 5.97 -8.79
C GLN A 465 -32.34 6.71 -9.92
N ILE A 466 -31.92 6.51 -11.18
CA ILE A 466 -32.59 7.09 -12.35
C ILE A 466 -34.00 6.50 -12.52
N GLU A 467 -34.19 5.21 -12.31
CA GLU A 467 -35.49 4.56 -12.39
C GLU A 467 -36.42 5.05 -11.27
N GLN A 468 -35.91 5.18 -10.05
CA GLN A 468 -36.64 5.78 -8.92
C GLN A 468 -37.00 7.24 -9.18
N SER A 469 -36.12 8.03 -9.80
CA SER A 469 -36.42 9.43 -10.13
C SER A 469 -37.41 9.55 -11.29
N ARG A 470 -37.35 8.66 -12.28
CA ARG A 470 -38.35 8.56 -13.36
C ARG A 470 -39.72 8.13 -12.83
N ASN A 471 -39.77 7.16 -11.92
CA ASN A 471 -41.01 6.70 -11.30
C ASN A 471 -41.67 7.78 -10.42
N LYS A 472 -40.90 8.74 -9.91
CA LYS A 472 -41.44 9.92 -9.18
C LYS A 472 -42.00 11.02 -10.10
N SER A 473 -41.74 10.98 -11.40
CA SER A 473 -41.98 12.13 -12.29
C SER A 473 -43.13 11.97 -13.29
N ALA A 474 -43.81 10.82 -13.38
CA ALA A 474 -44.79 10.63 -14.46
C ALA A 474 -46.23 10.98 -14.07
N HIS A 475 -46.71 10.69 -12.86
CA HIS A 475 -48.07 11.00 -12.39
C HIS A 475 -48.09 11.08 -10.86
N GLU A 476 -47.46 12.12 -10.29
CA GLU A 476 -47.68 12.45 -8.88
C GLU A 476 -49.11 12.99 -8.77
N LYS A 477 -50.05 12.11 -8.38
CA LYS A 477 -51.41 12.51 -8.00
C LYS A 477 -51.28 13.55 -6.89
N MET A 478 -52.13 14.58 -6.91
CA MET A 478 -52.20 15.57 -5.83
C MET A 478 -52.13 14.86 -4.48
N THR A 479 -51.22 15.33 -3.63
CA THR A 479 -51.00 14.84 -2.28
C THR A 479 -52.33 14.89 -1.51
N ASN A 480 -52.57 13.98 -0.56
CA ASN A 480 -53.84 13.94 0.19
C ASN A 480 -54.24 15.29 0.81
N LEU A 481 -53.26 16.11 1.20
CA LEU A 481 -53.47 17.47 1.69
C LEU A 481 -53.91 18.45 0.60
N GLU A 482 -53.33 18.35 -0.60
CA GLU A 482 -53.67 19.18 -1.76
C GLU A 482 -55.07 18.81 -2.28
N LEU A 483 -55.43 17.52 -2.27
CA LEU A 483 -56.80 17.07 -2.57
C LEU A 483 -57.83 17.59 -1.57
N LEU A 484 -57.47 17.70 -0.29
CA LEU A 484 -58.35 18.24 0.74
C LEU A 484 -58.54 19.75 0.58
N HIS A 485 -57.47 20.47 0.24
CA HIS A 485 -57.51 21.91 -0.01
C HIS A 485 -58.33 22.25 -1.26
N ASN A 486 -58.15 21.47 -2.33
CA ASN A 486 -58.87 21.64 -3.59
C ASN A 486 -60.26 20.99 -3.58
N LYS A 487 -60.74 20.50 -2.43
CA LYS A 487 -62.01 19.74 -2.33
C LYS A 487 -63.22 20.53 -2.81
N SER A 488 -63.32 21.83 -2.49
CA SER A 488 -64.43 22.68 -2.94
C SER A 488 -64.39 22.92 -4.45
N ILE A 489 -63.19 23.15 -5.00
CA ILE A 489 -62.97 23.37 -6.43
C ILE A 489 -63.29 22.08 -7.21
N LEU A 490 -62.77 20.93 -6.77
CA LEU A 490 -63.04 19.62 -7.37
C LEU A 490 -64.52 19.23 -7.27
N ARG A 491 -65.21 19.65 -6.21
CA ARG A 491 -66.66 19.46 -6.05
C ARG A 491 -67.45 20.32 -7.03
N ASN A 492 -67.10 21.60 -7.15
CA ASN A 492 -67.76 22.52 -8.09
C ASN A 492 -67.57 22.07 -9.54
N ILE A 493 -66.37 21.61 -9.93
CA ILE A 493 -66.09 21.05 -11.26
C ILE A 493 -66.91 19.78 -11.52
N ALA A 494 -67.13 18.95 -10.50
CA ALA A 494 -67.95 17.74 -10.62
C ALA A 494 -69.45 18.06 -10.71
N GLU A 495 -69.91 19.13 -10.06
CA GLU A 495 -71.30 19.59 -10.06
C GLU A 495 -71.65 20.38 -11.34
N GLU A 496 -70.71 21.12 -11.93
CA GLU A 496 -70.91 21.91 -13.17
C GLU A 496 -70.99 21.07 -14.46
N GLN A 497 -70.60 19.79 -14.46
CA GLN A 497 -70.63 18.87 -15.62
C GLN A 497 -70.07 19.38 -16.96
N VAL A 498 -69.27 20.45 -16.98
CA VAL A 498 -68.75 21.03 -18.23
C VAL A 498 -67.75 20.09 -18.93
N ALA A 499 -67.02 19.28 -18.17
CA ALA A 499 -66.17 18.23 -18.70
C ALA A 499 -66.82 16.86 -18.39
N LYS A 500 -67.11 16.06 -19.42
CA LYS A 500 -67.67 14.68 -19.33
C LYS A 500 -66.67 13.69 -18.68
N THR A 501 -66.13 14.01 -17.52
CA THR A 501 -65.17 13.20 -16.77
C THR A 501 -65.86 12.53 -15.58
N LYS A 502 -65.79 11.20 -15.51
CA LYS A 502 -66.37 10.41 -14.43
C LYS A 502 -65.51 10.53 -13.16
N PHE A 503 -66.00 11.21 -12.14
CA PHE A 503 -65.33 11.31 -10.84
C PHE A 503 -65.72 10.13 -9.92
N ARG A 504 -64.74 9.48 -9.29
CA ARG A 504 -64.97 8.44 -8.27
C ARG A 504 -64.68 9.02 -6.89
N LYS A 505 -65.66 8.98 -5.99
CA LYS A 505 -65.51 9.42 -4.59
C LYS A 505 -64.63 8.42 -3.83
N VAL A 506 -63.53 8.89 -3.26
CA VAL A 506 -62.64 8.10 -2.39
C VAL A 506 -62.60 8.76 -1.02
N ASN A 507 -62.84 7.98 0.05
CA ASN A 507 -62.71 8.45 1.43
C ASN A 507 -61.24 8.39 1.83
N VAL A 508 -60.65 9.54 2.16
CA VAL A 508 -59.27 9.64 2.62
C VAL A 508 -59.28 9.98 4.11
N SER A 509 -58.70 9.11 4.93
CA SER A 509 -58.53 9.29 6.38
C SER A 509 -57.12 9.77 6.68
N MET A 510 -56.97 10.80 7.52
CA MET A 510 -55.66 11.20 8.05
C MET A 510 -55.33 10.29 9.24
N LYS A 511 -54.61 9.20 8.98
CA LYS A 511 -53.82 8.51 10.01
C LYS A 511 -52.37 8.56 9.61
#